data_AF-A0A4Q5X6L3-F1
#
_entry.id   AF-A0A4Q5X6L3-F1
#
_cell.length_a   1.000
_cell.length_b   1.000
_cell.length_c   1.000
_cell.angle_alpha   90.00
_cell.angle_beta   90.00
_cell.angle_gamma   90.00
#
_symmetry.space_group_name_H-M   'P 1'
#
loop_
_entity.id
_entity.type
_entity.pdbx_description
1 polymer ?
#
loop_
_entity_poly.entity_id
_entity_poly.type
_entity_poly.pdbx_seq_one_letter_code
_entity_poly.pdbx_strand_id
1 'polypeptide(L)'
;MGAAALLLMAGCGGGSGVETNGSGAGSANNGGAASSGSTGSGADTGEDVGHGASAATGATGSGGGLVIEVPVGGESGDGTGNGGDGTPELCDGIDNDSNGIIDDVDAGGDGVCDCLNIATIGGIGPWSNGGNVFATWLNARSPLGAVPLGDEELTAERLKAYQVIVVLHAATTGVENGSKESPALHEFSDAEASAFDAWVRGGGGVMTTIGYSNDEAPEVVNVNRLLAKLGMGYSTTKLGLDGDVSSWEPHPVTEGISNIFTQNGAEPDGPSGMTIAHGSDDRVALQVTQADDGRVAVWGDEWITYDSEWADTEGQQVELFWLNLLKWLSPPTECQVPIPPRVVK
;
A
#
# COMPACT_ATOMS: atom_id res chain seq x y z
N MET A 1 26.10 -43.93 22.80
CA MET A 1 25.61 -44.62 24.00
C MET A 1 26.01 -43.78 25.21
N GLY A 2 25.05 -43.09 25.81
CA GLY A 2 25.23 -42.21 26.97
C GLY A 2 23.87 -41.62 27.30
N ALA A 3 23.31 -42.04 28.43
CA ALA A 3 21.90 -41.91 28.78
C ALA A 3 21.55 -40.59 29.48
N ALA A 4 20.35 -40.10 29.16
CA ALA A 4 19.33 -39.46 29.99
C ALA A 4 19.71 -38.64 31.24
N ALA A 5 19.16 -37.42 31.31
CA ALA A 5 18.49 -36.91 32.50
C ALA A 5 17.38 -35.92 32.11
N LEU A 6 16.15 -36.33 32.37
CA LEU A 6 14.89 -35.58 32.25
C LEU A 6 14.63 -34.89 33.61
N LEU A 7 14.36 -33.59 33.62
CA LEU A 7 13.94 -32.87 34.83
C LEU A 7 12.59 -32.17 34.56
N LEU A 8 11.51 -32.78 35.07
CA LEU A 8 10.21 -32.13 35.26
C LEU A 8 10.23 -31.41 36.62
N MET A 9 9.74 -30.17 36.65
CA MET A 9 9.27 -29.52 37.87
C MET A 9 7.84 -29.05 37.66
N ALA A 10 6.93 -29.67 38.41
CA ALA A 10 5.55 -29.24 38.58
C ALA A 10 5.47 -28.25 39.76
N GLY A 11 4.76 -27.13 39.57
CA GLY A 11 4.44 -26.16 40.62
C GLY A 11 2.95 -25.87 40.66
N CYS A 12 2.24 -26.54 41.58
CA CYS A 12 0.89 -26.17 42.02
C CYS A 12 0.98 -24.98 43.00
N GLY A 13 0.08 -24.01 42.86
CA GLY A 13 -0.11 -22.95 43.86
C GLY A 13 -1.43 -22.22 43.64
N GLY A 14 -2.50 -22.73 44.24
CA GLY A 14 -3.83 -22.12 44.22
C GLY A 14 -3.96 -20.94 45.18
N GLY A 15 -4.85 -20.02 44.82
CA GLY A 15 -5.28 -18.90 45.66
C GLY A 15 -6.68 -18.45 45.26
N SER A 16 -7.68 -19.12 45.83
CA SER A 16 -9.09 -18.74 45.75
C SER A 16 -9.34 -17.47 46.58
N GLY A 17 -10.07 -16.50 46.02
CA GLY A 17 -10.41 -15.25 46.69
C GLY A 17 -11.75 -14.67 46.23
N VAL A 18 -12.83 -15.22 46.79
CA VAL A 18 -14.08 -14.57 47.23
C VAL A 18 -14.80 -13.62 46.26
N GLU A 19 -15.91 -14.13 45.71
CA GLU A 19 -17.04 -13.33 45.20
C GLU A 19 -17.72 -12.55 46.32
N THR A 20 -18.01 -11.27 46.09
CA THR A 20 -19.05 -10.53 46.83
C THR A 20 -20.08 -9.97 45.85
N ASN A 21 -21.26 -10.59 45.88
CA ASN A 21 -22.53 -10.09 45.38
C ASN A 21 -22.86 -8.71 45.98
N GLY A 22 -23.29 -7.78 45.13
CA GLY A 22 -23.86 -6.50 45.53
C GLY A 22 -25.00 -6.09 44.60
N SER A 23 -26.21 -6.58 44.90
CA SER A 23 -27.46 -6.13 44.30
C SER A 23 -27.80 -4.71 44.77
N GLY A 24 -28.01 -3.78 43.83
CA GLY A 24 -28.51 -2.43 44.11
C GLY A 24 -29.56 -2.03 43.08
N ALA A 25 -30.82 -2.07 43.50
CA ALA A 25 -31.98 -1.63 42.73
C ALA A 25 -32.28 -0.14 42.96
N GLY A 26 -32.95 0.47 41.97
CA GLY A 26 -33.56 1.81 42.03
C GLY A 26 -32.81 2.84 41.19
N SER A 27 -33.40 3.75 40.42
CA SER A 27 -34.80 4.17 40.30
C SER A 27 -34.93 5.04 39.03
N ALA A 28 -36.15 5.17 38.54
CA ALA A 28 -36.59 5.83 37.31
C ALA A 28 -36.25 7.32 37.18
N ASN A 29 -36.11 7.80 35.93
CA ASN A 29 -36.87 8.97 35.43
C ASN A 29 -36.79 9.17 33.89
N ASN A 30 -37.94 8.90 33.25
CA ASN A 30 -38.73 9.72 32.32
C ASN A 30 -38.11 10.83 31.41
N GLY A 31 -38.58 10.81 30.14
CA GLY A 31 -38.66 11.94 29.20
C GLY A 31 -37.53 11.96 28.15
N GLY A 32 -37.73 11.85 26.84
CA GLY A 32 -38.89 12.13 25.98
C GLY A 32 -38.50 13.21 24.97
N ALA A 33 -38.22 12.84 23.72
CA ALA A 33 -38.32 13.73 22.56
C ALA A 33 -38.26 12.92 21.25
N ALA A 34 -39.36 12.98 20.51
CA ALA A 34 -39.53 12.40 19.19
C ALA A 34 -38.82 13.26 18.13
N SER A 35 -38.23 12.62 17.12
CA SER A 35 -37.76 13.25 15.89
C SER A 35 -38.10 12.35 14.71
N SER A 36 -39.30 12.54 14.16
CA SER A 36 -39.73 11.99 12.88
C SER A 36 -40.20 13.15 11.99
N GLY A 37 -39.33 13.60 11.10
CA GLY A 37 -39.60 14.65 10.11
C GLY A 37 -39.44 14.08 8.71
N SER A 38 -40.56 14.07 7.98
CA SER A 38 -40.78 13.45 6.67
C SER A 38 -40.20 14.27 5.51
N THR A 39 -39.68 13.53 4.53
CA THR A 39 -39.56 13.78 3.08
C THR A 39 -40.15 15.07 2.51
N GLY A 40 -39.30 15.88 1.88
CA GLY A 40 -39.68 16.93 0.93
C GLY A 40 -39.30 16.55 -0.50
N SER A 41 -40.31 16.39 -1.36
CA SER A 41 -40.16 16.26 -2.82
C SER A 41 -39.97 17.64 -3.45
N GLY A 42 -38.91 17.80 -4.24
CA GLY A 42 -38.70 18.95 -5.12
C GLY A 42 -38.59 18.48 -6.56
N ALA A 43 -39.61 18.76 -7.35
CA ALA A 43 -39.59 18.66 -8.80
C ALA A 43 -38.82 19.86 -9.36
N ASP A 44 -37.94 19.63 -10.34
CA ASP A 44 -37.50 20.69 -11.24
C ASP A 44 -37.50 20.18 -12.69
N THR A 45 -37.82 21.10 -13.57
CA THR A 45 -38.30 20.94 -14.95
C THR A 45 -37.35 21.63 -15.92
N GLY A 46 -37.08 21.01 -17.07
CA GLY A 46 -36.45 21.64 -18.24
C GLY A 46 -34.93 21.49 -18.27
N GLU A 47 -34.23 21.39 -19.40
CA GLU A 47 -34.58 21.73 -20.78
C GLU A 47 -33.88 20.81 -21.79
N ASP A 48 -34.56 20.57 -22.90
CA ASP A 48 -34.06 19.99 -24.14
C ASP A 48 -32.95 20.84 -24.78
N VAL A 49 -31.84 20.20 -25.18
CA VAL A 49 -31.06 20.65 -26.34
C VAL A 49 -30.52 19.42 -27.08
N GLY A 50 -31.20 19.04 -28.16
CA GLY A 50 -30.74 18.02 -29.10
C GLY A 50 -30.02 18.64 -30.29
N HIS A 51 -28.91 18.05 -30.72
CA HIS A 51 -28.30 18.07 -32.07
C HIS A 51 -27.28 16.91 -32.07
N GLY A 52 -27.11 16.04 -33.06
CA GLY A 52 -27.66 15.85 -34.40
C GLY A 52 -26.82 14.72 -35.01
N ALA A 53 -27.44 13.59 -35.36
CA ALA A 53 -26.76 12.46 -35.96
C ALA A 53 -26.50 12.74 -37.45
N SER A 54 -25.24 12.63 -37.89
CA SER A 54 -24.88 12.57 -39.30
C SER A 54 -24.39 11.17 -39.66
N ALA A 55 -25.08 10.59 -40.64
CA ALA A 55 -24.76 9.34 -41.28
C ALA A 55 -23.53 9.47 -42.18
N ALA A 56 -22.71 8.42 -42.25
CA ALA A 56 -21.81 8.18 -43.37
C ALA A 56 -21.82 6.70 -43.75
N THR A 57 -22.34 6.45 -44.94
CA THR A 57 -22.38 5.21 -45.70
C THR A 57 -21.02 4.85 -46.30
N GLY A 58 -20.60 3.60 -46.10
CA GLY A 58 -20.14 2.66 -47.14
C GLY A 58 -18.70 2.76 -47.69
N ALA A 59 -17.97 1.64 -47.63
CA ALA A 59 -17.32 1.02 -48.80
C ALA A 59 -16.73 -0.36 -48.46
N THR A 60 -17.17 -1.37 -49.21
CA THR A 60 -16.58 -2.71 -49.39
C THR A 60 -15.26 -2.64 -50.17
N GLY A 61 -14.24 -3.39 -49.76
CA GLY A 61 -13.00 -3.55 -50.51
C GLY A 61 -12.19 -4.78 -50.08
N SER A 62 -11.87 -5.61 -51.07
CA SER A 62 -11.36 -6.99 -50.98
C SER A 62 -9.84 -7.10 -50.85
N GLY A 63 -9.36 -8.07 -50.06
CA GLY A 63 -8.22 -8.96 -50.29
C GLY A 63 -6.82 -8.36 -50.58
N GLY A 64 -5.86 -8.65 -49.70
CA GLY A 64 -4.42 -8.50 -49.98
C GLY A 64 -3.58 -8.81 -48.74
N GLY A 65 -2.62 -9.73 -48.86
CA GLY A 65 -1.84 -10.29 -47.76
C GLY A 65 -0.98 -9.28 -47.02
N LEU A 66 -0.88 -9.48 -45.69
CA LEU A 66 -0.01 -8.75 -44.79
C LEU A 66 1.44 -9.24 -44.95
N VAL A 67 2.26 -8.42 -45.58
CA VAL A 67 3.73 -8.53 -45.52
C VAL A 67 4.15 -7.58 -44.41
N ILE A 68 4.68 -8.12 -43.31
CA ILE A 68 5.29 -7.32 -42.24
C ILE A 68 6.70 -6.96 -42.73
N GLU A 69 6.83 -5.79 -43.35
CA GLU A 69 8.13 -5.13 -43.48
C GLU A 69 8.45 -4.44 -42.15
N VAL A 70 9.51 -4.92 -41.50
CA VAL A 70 10.13 -4.29 -40.33
C VAL A 70 10.91 -3.07 -40.82
N PRO A 71 10.56 -1.83 -40.42
CA PRO A 71 11.44 -0.71 -40.63
C PRO A 71 12.54 -0.76 -39.55
N VAL A 72 13.75 -1.09 -39.99
CA VAL A 72 14.97 -0.74 -39.24
C VAL A 72 15.18 0.74 -39.48
N GLY A 73 14.92 1.57 -38.47
CA GLY A 73 15.07 3.02 -38.55
C GLY A 73 15.27 3.59 -37.16
N GLY A 74 16.52 3.79 -36.77
CA GLY A 74 16.87 4.64 -35.66
C GLY A 74 16.78 6.10 -36.07
N GLU A 75 16.17 6.91 -35.22
CA GLU A 75 16.49 8.32 -35.07
C GLU A 75 16.44 8.64 -33.57
N SER A 76 17.57 9.10 -33.05
CA SER A 76 17.67 9.78 -31.76
C SER A 76 16.81 11.04 -31.84
N GLY A 77 15.58 10.95 -31.33
CA GLY A 77 14.72 12.10 -31.11
C GLY A 77 15.23 12.88 -29.90
N ASP A 78 15.97 13.94 -30.18
CA ASP A 78 16.22 15.06 -29.26
C ASP A 78 14.87 15.48 -28.64
N GLY A 79 14.78 15.40 -27.31
CA GLY A 79 13.55 15.63 -26.55
C GLY A 79 12.91 16.96 -26.91
N THR A 80 11.73 16.89 -27.51
CA THR A 80 10.79 18.01 -27.58
C THR A 80 10.57 18.50 -26.15
N GLY A 81 11.07 19.70 -25.85
CA GLY A 81 11.00 20.26 -24.51
C GLY A 81 9.59 20.17 -23.95
N ASN A 82 9.48 19.66 -22.73
CA ASN A 82 8.34 19.92 -21.84
C ASN A 82 8.26 21.44 -21.69
N GLY A 83 7.55 22.06 -22.62
CA GLY A 83 7.30 23.48 -22.64
C GLY A 83 6.12 23.75 -21.75
N GLY A 84 6.33 23.77 -20.44
CA GLY A 84 5.38 24.41 -19.55
C GLY A 84 5.17 25.85 -20.00
N ASP A 85 3.93 26.32 -19.92
CA ASP A 85 3.55 27.70 -20.24
C ASP A 85 3.64 28.62 -19.01
N GLY A 86 4.15 28.10 -17.89
CA GLY A 86 4.23 28.78 -16.60
C GLY A 86 2.88 28.85 -15.89
N THR A 87 1.92 28.02 -16.28
CA THR A 87 0.63 27.89 -15.59
C THR A 87 0.74 26.95 -14.39
N PRO A 88 -0.20 27.01 -13.43
CA PRO A 88 -0.21 26.08 -12.32
C PRO A 88 -0.29 24.63 -12.80
N GLU A 89 0.43 23.75 -12.09
CA GLU A 89 0.42 22.31 -12.32
C GLU A 89 -1.00 21.71 -12.34
N LEU A 90 -1.18 20.77 -13.26
CA LEU A 90 -2.34 19.93 -13.45
C LEU A 90 -1.91 18.47 -13.42
N CYS A 91 -2.84 17.55 -13.17
CA CYS A 91 -2.57 16.11 -13.29
C CYS A 91 -2.77 15.66 -14.75
N ASP A 92 -1.97 16.17 -15.68
CA ASP A 92 -2.11 15.91 -17.12
C ASP A 92 -0.86 15.30 -17.79
N GLY A 93 0.16 14.98 -17.00
CA GLY A 93 1.42 14.39 -17.43
C GLY A 93 2.38 15.41 -18.06
N ILE A 94 2.17 16.71 -17.79
CA ILE A 94 2.98 17.81 -18.33
C ILE A 94 3.47 18.66 -17.15
N ASP A 95 4.76 18.97 -17.14
CA ASP A 95 5.34 20.00 -16.27
C ASP A 95 4.87 21.38 -16.77
N ASN A 96 3.73 21.85 -16.25
CA ASN A 96 3.05 23.07 -16.68
C ASN A 96 3.80 24.33 -16.24
N ASP A 97 4.45 24.29 -15.08
CA ASP A 97 5.16 25.42 -14.47
C ASP A 97 6.65 25.48 -14.84
N SER A 98 7.17 24.46 -15.52
CA SER A 98 8.57 24.30 -15.95
C SER A 98 9.57 24.21 -14.80
N ASN A 99 9.18 23.64 -13.66
CA ASN A 99 10.07 23.43 -12.52
C ASN A 99 10.94 22.17 -12.64
N GLY A 100 10.70 21.33 -13.66
CA GLY A 100 11.42 20.09 -13.93
C GLY A 100 10.80 18.84 -13.27
N ILE A 101 9.64 18.98 -12.66
CA ILE A 101 8.85 17.92 -12.03
C ILE A 101 7.48 17.93 -12.68
N ILE A 102 7.04 16.77 -13.15
CA ILE A 102 5.73 16.61 -13.77
C ILE A 102 4.67 16.42 -12.68
N ASP A 103 3.54 17.12 -12.80
CA ASP A 103 2.33 16.91 -12.02
C ASP A 103 2.55 17.02 -10.49
N ASP A 104 3.38 17.95 -9.98
CA ASP A 104 3.69 18.08 -8.54
C ASP A 104 2.67 18.88 -7.72
N VAL A 105 1.38 18.63 -7.96
CA VAL A 105 0.27 19.24 -7.22
C VAL A 105 0.16 18.66 -5.80
N ASP A 106 0.22 19.52 -4.78
CA ASP A 106 -0.16 19.23 -3.39
C ASP A 106 -1.08 20.34 -2.87
N ALA A 107 -2.36 20.29 -3.24
CA ALA A 107 -3.35 21.29 -2.87
C ALA A 107 -3.61 21.32 -1.35
N GLY A 108 -3.37 20.20 -0.66
CA GLY A 108 -3.52 20.07 0.80
C GLY A 108 -2.31 20.53 1.60
N GLY A 109 -1.13 20.62 0.98
CA GLY A 109 0.15 20.79 1.66
C GLY A 109 0.45 19.65 2.64
N ASP A 110 0.00 18.43 2.32
CA ASP A 110 0.01 17.29 3.25
C ASP A 110 1.16 16.30 3.03
N GLY A 111 1.95 16.53 1.97
CA GLY A 111 3.17 15.78 1.65
C GLY A 111 2.96 14.60 0.71
N VAL A 112 1.77 14.41 0.14
CA VAL A 112 1.50 13.44 -0.92
C VAL A 112 1.03 14.20 -2.17
N CYS A 113 1.54 13.82 -3.33
CA CYS A 113 1.11 14.39 -4.60
C CYS A 113 -0.34 13.96 -4.91
N ASP A 114 -1.21 14.93 -5.20
CA ASP A 114 -2.60 14.69 -5.59
C ASP A 114 -2.70 13.89 -6.91
N CYS A 115 -1.71 14.03 -7.79
CA CYS A 115 -1.69 13.33 -9.09
C CYS A 115 -1.16 11.88 -9.00
N LEU A 116 -0.78 11.42 -7.80
CA LEU A 116 -0.20 10.09 -7.61
C LEU A 116 -1.29 9.00 -7.72
N ASN A 117 -1.12 8.13 -8.70
CA ASN A 117 -1.91 6.95 -8.96
C ASN A 117 -1.38 5.77 -8.14
N ILE A 118 -2.14 5.42 -7.10
CA ILE A 118 -1.78 4.37 -6.16
C ILE A 118 -2.77 3.22 -6.30
N ALA A 119 -2.25 1.99 -6.31
CA ALA A 119 -3.06 0.78 -6.20
C ALA A 119 -2.67 -0.07 -5.00
N THR A 120 -3.58 -0.94 -4.56
CA THR A 120 -3.29 -1.96 -3.55
C THR A 120 -3.57 -3.35 -4.09
N ILE A 121 -2.65 -4.29 -3.84
CA ILE A 121 -2.85 -5.73 -4.06
C ILE A 121 -3.19 -6.36 -2.72
N GLY A 122 -4.14 -7.29 -2.70
CA GLY A 122 -4.64 -7.86 -1.45
C GLY A 122 -5.53 -6.87 -0.68
N GLY A 123 -5.65 -7.09 0.63
CA GLY A 123 -6.50 -6.27 1.49
C GLY A 123 -6.00 -6.20 2.92
N ILE A 124 -6.44 -5.16 3.63
CA ILE A 124 -6.17 -4.99 5.05
C ILE A 124 -6.78 -6.17 5.83
N GLY A 125 -6.00 -6.75 6.74
CA GLY A 125 -6.32 -7.96 7.47
C GLY A 125 -7.52 -7.79 8.42
N PRO A 126 -8.14 -8.90 8.84
CA PRO A 126 -9.39 -8.88 9.60
C PRO A 126 -9.22 -8.43 11.07
N TRP A 127 -8.00 -8.17 11.54
CA TRP A 127 -7.71 -7.78 12.93
C TRP A 127 -7.74 -6.27 13.19
N SER A 128 -7.91 -5.43 12.16
CA SER A 128 -8.21 -4.01 12.40
C SER A 128 -9.42 -3.88 13.32
N ASN A 129 -9.42 -2.93 14.25
CA ASN A 129 -10.53 -2.64 15.18
C ASN A 129 -11.81 -2.11 14.49
N GLY A 130 -11.92 -2.26 13.17
CA GLY A 130 -13.03 -1.78 12.34
C GLY A 130 -12.74 -0.42 11.72
N GLY A 131 -11.55 0.09 11.99
CA GLY A 131 -11.01 1.27 11.34
C GLY A 131 -10.39 0.96 9.99
N ASN A 132 -10.18 2.02 9.23
CA ASN A 132 -9.55 1.99 7.93
C ASN A 132 -8.65 3.22 7.81
N VAL A 133 -7.86 3.51 8.85
CA VAL A 133 -7.06 4.74 8.93
C VAL A 133 -6.16 4.86 7.73
N PHE A 134 -5.52 3.77 7.29
CA PHE A 134 -4.60 3.80 6.16
C PHE A 134 -5.32 4.16 4.86
N ALA A 135 -6.39 3.45 4.49
CA ALA A 135 -7.08 3.80 3.25
C ALA A 135 -7.81 5.15 3.35
N THR A 136 -8.31 5.54 4.52
CA THR A 136 -8.89 6.87 4.74
C THR A 136 -7.83 7.96 4.57
N TRP A 137 -6.65 7.74 5.16
CA TRP A 137 -5.51 8.63 5.06
C TRP A 137 -5.01 8.75 3.63
N LEU A 138 -4.95 7.64 2.89
CA LEU A 138 -4.53 7.60 1.49
C LEU A 138 -5.55 8.26 0.57
N ASN A 139 -6.85 7.96 0.74
CA ASN A 139 -7.94 8.55 -0.05
C ASN A 139 -8.14 10.04 0.24
N ALA A 140 -7.70 10.54 1.38
CA ALA A 140 -7.77 11.97 1.68
C ALA A 140 -6.70 12.80 0.96
N ARG A 141 -5.63 12.16 0.43
CA ARG A 141 -4.44 12.81 -0.12
C ARG A 141 -4.16 12.49 -1.59
N SER A 142 -4.91 11.56 -2.14
CA SER A 142 -5.00 11.35 -3.58
C SER A 142 -6.48 11.51 -3.93
N PRO A 143 -6.89 12.54 -4.68
CA PRO A 143 -8.26 12.71 -5.17
C PRO A 143 -8.79 11.50 -5.94
N LEU A 144 -7.89 10.67 -6.49
CA LEU A 144 -8.22 9.41 -7.16
C LEU A 144 -8.40 8.25 -6.16
N GLY A 145 -7.84 8.39 -4.96
CA GLY A 145 -7.76 7.36 -3.94
C GLY A 145 -6.86 6.20 -4.34
N ALA A 146 -6.68 5.26 -3.42
CA ALA A 146 -6.02 4.00 -3.77
C ALA A 146 -7.01 3.06 -4.45
N VAL A 147 -6.63 2.56 -5.63
CA VAL A 147 -7.46 1.60 -6.38
C VAL A 147 -7.18 0.19 -5.88
N PRO A 148 -8.17 -0.53 -5.31
CA PRO A 148 -7.96 -1.91 -4.88
C PRO A 148 -7.97 -2.83 -6.10
N LEU A 149 -6.81 -3.41 -6.44
CA LEU A 149 -6.70 -4.48 -7.43
C LEU A 149 -7.16 -5.83 -6.86
N GLY A 150 -7.06 -6.01 -5.55
CA GLY A 150 -7.49 -7.24 -4.88
C GLY A 150 -6.77 -8.48 -5.43
N ASP A 151 -7.55 -9.39 -6.00
CA ASP A 151 -7.12 -10.70 -6.55
C ASP A 151 -7.05 -10.71 -8.09
N GLU A 152 -7.00 -9.54 -8.74
CA GLU A 152 -6.91 -9.48 -10.20
C GLU A 152 -5.56 -9.95 -10.75
N GLU A 153 -5.57 -10.53 -11.96
CA GLU A 153 -4.36 -10.92 -12.68
C GLU A 153 -3.51 -9.68 -13.04
N LEU A 154 -2.22 -9.72 -12.67
CA LEU A 154 -1.29 -8.61 -12.91
C LEU A 154 -0.76 -8.61 -14.35
N THR A 155 -1.40 -7.82 -15.20
CA THR A 155 -0.98 -7.61 -16.60
C THR A 155 -0.23 -6.29 -16.78
N ALA A 156 0.59 -6.17 -17.83
CA ALA A 156 1.28 -4.92 -18.15
C ALA A 156 0.29 -3.76 -18.39
N GLU A 157 -0.83 -4.04 -19.06
CA GLU A 157 -1.90 -3.08 -19.31
C GLU A 157 -2.57 -2.60 -18.02
N ARG A 158 -2.67 -3.46 -17.00
CA ARG A 158 -3.21 -3.10 -15.70
C ARG A 158 -2.22 -2.26 -14.90
N LEU A 159 -0.97 -2.73 -14.80
CA LEU A 159 0.05 -2.13 -13.95
C LEU A 159 0.45 -0.72 -14.40
N LYS A 160 0.51 -0.46 -15.71
CA LYS A 160 0.93 0.86 -16.26
C LYS A 160 0.03 2.04 -15.84
N ALA A 161 -1.16 1.78 -15.28
CA ALA A 161 -2.05 2.82 -14.80
C ALA A 161 -1.63 3.37 -13.42
N TYR A 162 -0.66 2.75 -12.75
CA TYR A 162 -0.26 3.07 -11.40
C TYR A 162 1.23 3.40 -11.35
N GLN A 163 1.58 4.46 -10.63
CA GLN A 163 2.98 4.79 -10.34
C GLN A 163 3.44 4.06 -9.07
N VAL A 164 2.54 3.86 -8.10
CA VAL A 164 2.84 3.15 -6.85
C VAL A 164 1.85 2.03 -6.58
N ILE A 165 2.37 0.88 -6.16
CA ILE A 165 1.56 -0.24 -5.67
C ILE A 165 1.96 -0.59 -4.24
N VAL A 166 0.98 -0.80 -3.36
CA VAL A 166 1.18 -1.36 -2.03
C VAL A 166 0.62 -2.78 -2.00
N VAL A 167 1.50 -3.76 -1.79
CA VAL A 167 1.10 -5.16 -1.60
C VAL A 167 0.85 -5.37 -0.12
N LEU A 168 -0.44 -5.54 0.20
CA LEU A 168 -0.99 -5.88 1.51
C LEU A 168 -1.09 -7.41 1.61
N HIS A 169 -1.99 -7.91 2.47
CA HIS A 169 -2.23 -9.34 2.62
C HIS A 169 -2.51 -10.06 1.30
N ALA A 170 -1.50 -10.77 0.81
CA ALA A 170 -1.54 -11.46 -0.49
C ALA A 170 -1.34 -12.98 -0.35
N ALA A 171 -1.89 -13.56 0.71
CA ALA A 171 -1.78 -15.00 0.98
C ALA A 171 -2.69 -15.83 0.09
N THR A 172 -2.25 -17.06 -0.21
CA THR A 172 -3.07 -18.08 -0.90
C THR A 172 -4.08 -18.78 0.03
N THR A 173 -4.14 -18.32 1.28
CA THR A 173 -5.05 -18.82 2.32
C THR A 173 -5.78 -17.63 2.93
N GLY A 174 -7.11 -17.70 2.96
CA GLY A 174 -7.91 -16.67 3.60
C GLY A 174 -7.74 -16.71 5.12
N VAL A 175 -7.94 -15.56 5.75
CA VAL A 175 -7.89 -15.39 7.20
C VAL A 175 -9.15 -14.70 7.70
N GLU A 176 -9.64 -15.14 8.86
CA GLU A 176 -10.89 -14.63 9.45
C GLU A 176 -10.67 -14.22 10.91
N ASN A 177 -11.33 -13.13 11.31
CA ASN A 177 -11.45 -12.73 12.70
C ASN A 177 -12.90 -12.28 12.99
N GLY A 178 -13.69 -13.19 13.57
CA GLY A 178 -15.09 -12.96 13.88
C GLY A 178 -15.95 -12.86 12.61
N SER A 179 -16.34 -11.63 12.23
CA SER A 179 -17.15 -11.37 11.02
C SER A 179 -16.37 -10.69 9.90
N LYS A 180 -15.07 -10.49 10.10
CA LYS A 180 -14.16 -9.90 9.13
C LYS A 180 -13.35 -11.01 8.49
N GLU A 181 -13.14 -10.89 7.19
CA GLU A 181 -12.44 -11.85 6.36
C GLU A 181 -11.47 -11.09 5.45
N SER A 182 -10.26 -11.62 5.32
CA SER A 182 -9.39 -11.34 4.16
C SER A 182 -9.37 -12.61 3.30
N PRO A 183 -9.91 -12.56 2.07
CA PRO A 183 -10.03 -13.75 1.24
C PRO A 183 -8.66 -14.25 0.78
N ALA A 184 -8.61 -15.54 0.42
CA ALA A 184 -7.44 -16.08 -0.27
C ALA A 184 -7.27 -15.40 -1.63
N LEU A 185 -6.03 -15.06 -1.98
CA LEU A 185 -5.65 -14.68 -3.33
C LEU A 185 -5.20 -15.90 -4.14
N HIS A 186 -5.18 -15.76 -5.45
CA HIS A 186 -4.53 -16.71 -6.34
C HIS A 186 -3.00 -16.70 -6.13
N GLU A 187 -2.37 -17.81 -6.50
CA GLU A 187 -0.91 -17.89 -6.55
C GLU A 187 -0.42 -17.11 -7.78
N PHE A 188 0.43 -16.10 -7.59
CA PHE A 188 0.91 -15.28 -8.69
C PHE A 188 1.67 -16.11 -9.72
N SER A 189 1.25 -16.08 -10.98
CA SER A 189 1.91 -16.83 -12.04
C SER A 189 3.28 -16.25 -12.42
N ASP A 190 4.10 -17.01 -13.14
CA ASP A 190 5.36 -16.51 -13.69
C ASP A 190 5.16 -15.34 -14.66
N ALA A 191 4.00 -15.30 -15.33
CA ALA A 191 3.63 -14.23 -16.26
C ALA A 191 3.37 -12.93 -15.49
N GLU A 192 2.62 -13.00 -14.40
CA GLU A 192 2.34 -11.86 -13.52
C GLU A 192 3.60 -11.34 -12.84
N ALA A 193 4.43 -12.24 -12.29
CA ALA A 193 5.73 -11.86 -11.74
C ALA A 193 6.63 -11.18 -12.78
N SER A 194 6.54 -11.58 -14.05
CA SER A 194 7.29 -10.94 -15.15
C SER A 194 6.71 -9.58 -15.54
N ALA A 195 5.39 -9.43 -15.54
CA ALA A 195 4.73 -8.14 -15.79
C ALA A 195 5.04 -7.15 -14.66
N PHE A 196 5.02 -7.62 -13.41
CA PHE A 196 5.37 -6.86 -12.22
C PHE A 196 6.83 -6.43 -12.23
N ASP A 197 7.77 -7.34 -12.49
CA ASP A 197 9.20 -7.02 -12.63
C ASP A 197 9.45 -5.97 -13.73
N ALA A 198 8.82 -6.13 -14.90
CA ALA A 198 8.94 -5.16 -16.00
C ALA A 198 8.36 -3.79 -15.65
N TRP A 199 7.22 -3.75 -14.95
CA TRP A 199 6.61 -2.50 -14.49
C TRP A 199 7.48 -1.78 -13.45
N VAL A 200 8.00 -2.49 -12.44
CA VAL A 200 8.94 -1.91 -11.47
C VAL A 200 10.16 -1.37 -12.21
N ARG A 201 10.83 -2.19 -13.03
CA ARG A 201 12.03 -1.74 -13.77
C ARG A 201 11.78 -0.54 -14.69
N GLY A 202 10.54 -0.39 -15.18
CA GLY A 202 10.10 0.73 -15.99
C GLY A 202 9.73 2.00 -15.21
N GLY A 203 9.96 2.05 -13.90
CA GLY A 203 9.70 3.24 -13.07
C GLY A 203 8.63 3.05 -11.99
N GLY A 204 7.98 1.89 -11.91
CA GLY A 204 7.02 1.59 -10.87
C GLY A 204 7.64 1.53 -9.47
N GLY A 205 6.96 2.13 -8.49
CA GLY A 205 7.31 2.05 -7.07
C GLY A 205 6.46 1.01 -6.35
N VAL A 206 7.08 0.10 -5.60
CA VAL A 206 6.32 -0.87 -4.79
C VAL A 206 6.78 -0.92 -3.34
N MET A 207 5.80 -0.97 -2.45
CA MET A 207 5.94 -1.39 -1.06
C MET A 207 5.27 -2.75 -0.90
N THR A 208 5.95 -3.71 -0.28
CA THR A 208 5.31 -4.93 0.22
C THR A 208 5.31 -4.95 1.74
N THR A 209 4.24 -5.51 2.30
CA THR A 209 4.09 -5.81 3.72
C THR A 209 3.72 -7.28 3.91
N ILE A 210 3.99 -7.82 5.09
CA ILE A 210 3.54 -9.15 5.54
C ILE A 210 3.29 -9.05 7.06
N GLY A 211 2.35 -9.83 7.61
CA GLY A 211 2.38 -10.11 9.05
C GLY A 211 1.06 -10.01 9.81
N TYR A 212 -0.08 -10.25 9.17
CA TYR A 212 -1.37 -10.18 9.89
C TYR A 212 -1.72 -11.41 10.72
N SER A 213 -1.19 -12.57 10.36
CA SER A 213 -1.58 -13.84 10.96
C SER A 213 -0.38 -14.51 11.60
N ASN A 214 -0.60 -15.46 12.51
CA ASN A 214 0.47 -16.26 13.11
C ASN A 214 1.01 -17.36 12.17
N ASP A 215 0.56 -17.38 10.90
CA ASP A 215 1.03 -18.28 9.84
C ASP A 215 1.30 -17.47 8.57
N GLU A 216 2.45 -16.81 8.54
CA GLU A 216 2.87 -15.92 7.45
C GLU A 216 3.42 -16.70 6.25
N ALA A 217 3.66 -18.01 6.38
CA ALA A 217 4.33 -18.81 5.36
C ALA A 217 3.61 -18.81 3.99
N PRO A 218 2.26 -18.95 3.90
CA PRO A 218 1.56 -18.89 2.62
C PRO A 218 1.67 -17.52 1.93
N GLU A 219 1.71 -16.45 2.73
CA GLU A 219 1.88 -15.08 2.25
C GLU A 219 3.30 -14.83 1.75
N VAL A 220 4.30 -15.18 2.57
CA VAL A 220 5.72 -15.10 2.22
C VAL A 220 6.00 -15.83 0.91
N VAL A 221 5.48 -17.05 0.75
CA VAL A 221 5.67 -17.83 -0.47
C VAL A 221 5.08 -17.10 -1.67
N ASN A 222 3.86 -16.56 -1.57
CA ASN A 222 3.20 -15.90 -2.71
C ASN A 222 3.86 -14.56 -3.07
N VAL A 223 4.09 -13.69 -2.09
CA VAL A 223 4.72 -12.37 -2.30
C VAL A 223 6.14 -12.52 -2.84
N ASN A 224 6.90 -13.51 -2.37
CA ASN A 224 8.24 -13.78 -2.91
C ASN A 224 8.24 -14.14 -4.40
N ARG A 225 7.12 -14.61 -4.98
CA ARG A 225 7.04 -14.85 -6.43
C ARG A 225 7.13 -13.56 -7.22
N LEU A 226 6.51 -12.48 -6.73
CA LEU A 226 6.60 -11.14 -7.33
C LEU A 226 8.01 -10.55 -7.16
N LEU A 227 8.59 -10.71 -5.97
CA LEU A 227 9.86 -10.05 -5.61
C LEU A 227 11.13 -10.76 -6.13
N ALA A 228 11.07 -12.07 -6.42
CA ALA A 228 12.24 -12.86 -6.74
C ALA A 228 13.08 -12.32 -7.92
N LYS A 229 12.44 -11.81 -8.97
CA LYS A 229 13.13 -11.25 -10.16
C LYS A 229 13.83 -9.91 -9.89
N LEU A 230 13.40 -9.22 -8.85
CA LEU A 230 14.01 -7.98 -8.35
C LEU A 230 15.15 -8.28 -7.36
N GLY A 231 15.35 -9.55 -6.99
CA GLY A 231 16.30 -9.97 -5.96
C GLY A 231 15.93 -9.47 -4.57
N MET A 232 14.64 -9.28 -4.34
CA MET A 232 14.03 -8.89 -3.07
C MET A 232 13.18 -10.05 -2.54
N GLY A 233 12.78 -9.99 -1.27
CA GLY A 233 11.89 -10.98 -0.69
C GLY A 233 11.89 -10.98 0.83
N TYR A 234 11.15 -11.92 1.40
CA TYR A 234 11.06 -12.22 2.82
C TYR A 234 11.69 -13.58 3.13
N SER A 235 12.21 -13.73 4.33
CA SER A 235 12.74 -14.98 4.83
C SER A 235 11.61 -16.00 5.03
N THR A 236 11.82 -17.22 4.54
CA THR A 236 10.91 -18.35 4.79
C THR A 236 11.15 -19.04 6.13
N THR A 237 12.15 -18.59 6.90
CA THR A 237 12.55 -19.22 8.17
C THR A 237 12.58 -18.26 9.35
N LYS A 238 12.65 -16.96 9.09
CA LYS A 238 12.67 -15.91 10.12
C LYS A 238 11.32 -15.17 10.11
N LEU A 239 10.30 -15.84 10.61
CA LEU A 239 8.94 -15.32 10.79
C LEU A 239 8.77 -14.75 12.21
N GLY A 240 7.58 -14.25 12.56
CA GLY A 240 7.29 -13.64 13.86
C GLY A 240 8.23 -12.48 14.20
N LEU A 241 8.36 -11.51 13.30
CA LEU A 241 9.07 -10.27 13.58
C LEU A 241 8.21 -9.42 14.54
N ASP A 242 8.70 -9.25 15.76
CA ASP A 242 8.01 -8.55 16.85
C ASP A 242 8.93 -7.51 17.51
N GLY A 243 8.34 -6.41 17.96
CA GLY A 243 8.98 -5.40 18.79
C GLY A 243 9.33 -4.11 18.06
N ASP A 244 10.01 -3.22 18.79
CA ASP A 244 10.37 -1.88 18.31
C ASP A 244 11.47 -1.93 17.24
N VAL A 245 11.26 -1.19 16.16
CA VAL A 245 12.24 -0.86 15.12
C VAL A 245 12.84 0.49 15.46
N SER A 246 14.04 0.46 16.03
CA SER A 246 14.70 1.63 16.62
C SER A 246 16.10 1.89 16.07
N SER A 247 16.61 1.00 15.22
CA SER A 247 17.90 1.16 14.53
C SER A 247 17.63 1.50 13.07
N TRP A 248 17.99 2.70 12.65
CA TRP A 248 17.68 3.24 11.33
C TRP A 248 18.94 3.75 10.65
N GLU A 249 19.19 3.30 9.43
CA GLU A 249 20.26 3.84 8.59
C GLU A 249 19.78 5.13 7.90
N PRO A 250 20.66 6.13 7.68
CA PRO A 250 20.28 7.35 6.96
C PRO A 250 19.79 7.06 5.53
N HIS A 251 18.51 7.33 5.27
CA HIS A 251 17.88 7.15 3.97
C HIS A 251 16.64 8.09 3.88
N PRO A 252 16.22 8.56 2.69
CA PRO A 252 15.00 9.36 2.57
C PRO A 252 13.75 8.73 3.21
N VAL A 253 13.64 7.40 3.15
CA VAL A 253 12.54 6.64 3.77
C VAL A 253 12.55 6.73 5.30
N THR A 254 13.72 6.88 5.93
CA THR A 254 13.91 6.82 7.39
C THR A 254 14.06 8.20 8.02
N GLU A 255 13.95 9.27 7.24
CA GLU A 255 14.15 10.64 7.73
C GLU A 255 13.12 10.99 8.81
N GLY A 256 13.62 11.35 10.01
CA GLY A 256 12.80 11.71 11.15
C GLY A 256 12.10 10.55 11.86
N ILE A 257 12.34 9.30 11.42
CA ILE A 257 11.81 8.11 12.08
C ILE A 257 12.76 7.70 13.20
N SER A 258 12.20 7.44 14.38
CA SER A 258 12.94 6.93 15.52
C SER A 258 12.37 5.64 16.07
N ASN A 259 11.06 5.41 15.93
CA ASN A 259 10.43 4.16 16.34
C ASN A 259 9.19 3.81 15.50
N ILE A 260 9.07 2.53 15.15
CA ILE A 260 7.85 1.88 14.65
C ILE A 260 7.79 0.49 15.29
N PHE A 261 6.63 0.09 15.79
CA PHE A 261 6.42 -1.23 16.36
C PHE A 261 6.09 -2.23 15.26
N THR A 262 6.52 -3.48 15.43
CA THR A 262 6.20 -4.60 14.53
C THR A 262 5.54 -5.74 15.30
N GLN A 263 4.62 -6.45 14.66
CA GLN A 263 3.96 -7.60 15.27
C GLN A 263 3.64 -8.70 14.25
N ASN A 264 4.05 -9.94 14.55
CA ASN A 264 3.83 -11.12 13.70
C ASN A 264 4.35 -10.95 12.25
N GLY A 265 5.43 -10.18 12.08
CA GLY A 265 5.97 -9.90 10.76
C GLY A 265 6.86 -11.00 10.18
N ALA A 266 7.44 -10.75 9.01
CA ALA A 266 8.49 -11.58 8.40
C ALA A 266 9.74 -10.74 8.09
N GLU A 267 10.93 -11.28 8.33
CA GLU A 267 12.18 -10.57 8.07
C GLU A 267 12.41 -10.42 6.55
N PRO A 268 12.65 -9.21 6.01
CA PRO A 268 13.14 -9.04 4.65
C PRO A 268 14.49 -9.75 4.44
N ASP A 269 14.64 -10.48 3.34
CA ASP A 269 15.78 -11.40 3.07
C ASP A 269 16.15 -11.42 1.58
N GLY A 270 16.21 -10.25 0.95
CA GLY A 270 16.57 -10.07 -0.45
C GLY A 270 18.08 -9.82 -0.64
N PRO A 271 18.78 -10.55 -1.54
CA PRO A 271 20.21 -10.32 -1.79
C PRO A 271 20.52 -8.97 -2.48
N SER A 272 19.54 -8.34 -3.14
CA SER A 272 19.67 -7.03 -3.76
C SER A 272 19.27 -5.86 -2.83
N GLY A 273 18.75 -6.17 -1.65
CA GLY A 273 18.22 -5.19 -0.71
C GLY A 273 19.33 -4.49 0.08
N MET A 274 19.24 -3.16 0.18
CA MET A 274 19.93 -2.39 1.21
C MET A 274 19.07 -2.42 2.48
N THR A 275 19.59 -3.04 3.54
CA THR A 275 18.95 -2.96 4.85
C THR A 275 19.09 -1.56 5.42
N ILE A 276 17.97 -0.94 5.79
CA ILE A 276 17.94 0.42 6.35
C ILE A 276 17.18 0.53 7.67
N ALA A 277 16.63 -0.58 8.18
CA ALA A 277 16.04 -0.64 9.51
C ALA A 277 16.20 -2.01 10.16
N HIS A 278 16.49 -2.01 11.47
CA HIS A 278 16.52 -3.22 12.29
C HIS A 278 15.60 -3.07 13.51
N GLY A 279 14.88 -4.16 13.79
CA GLY A 279 14.03 -4.36 14.96
C GLY A 279 14.77 -4.94 16.16
N SER A 280 13.98 -5.53 17.06
CA SER A 280 14.51 -6.27 18.20
C SER A 280 15.40 -7.44 17.75
N ASP A 281 16.41 -7.76 18.56
CA ASP A 281 17.41 -8.80 18.30
C ASP A 281 18.18 -8.62 16.97
N ASP A 282 18.32 -7.38 16.50
CA ASP A 282 19.03 -7.02 15.24
C ASP A 282 18.40 -7.67 13.99
N ARG A 283 17.11 -8.01 14.07
CA ARG A 283 16.38 -8.56 12.93
C ARG A 283 16.09 -7.47 11.91
N VAL A 284 16.23 -7.80 10.63
CA VAL A 284 15.93 -6.86 9.54
C VAL A 284 14.44 -6.54 9.53
N ALA A 285 14.09 -5.25 9.52
CA ALA A 285 12.71 -4.78 9.47
C ALA A 285 12.39 -4.11 8.13
N LEU A 286 13.39 -3.51 7.47
CA LEU A 286 13.22 -2.83 6.18
C LEU A 286 14.42 -3.08 5.27
N GLN A 287 14.13 -3.54 4.06
CA GLN A 287 15.06 -3.44 2.94
C GLN A 287 14.47 -2.57 1.82
N VAL A 288 15.34 -1.83 1.16
CA VAL A 288 15.00 -1.06 -0.04
C VAL A 288 15.96 -1.38 -1.17
N THR A 289 15.51 -1.25 -2.42
CA THR A 289 16.40 -1.28 -3.58
C THR A 289 15.87 -0.41 -4.71
N GLN A 290 16.75 -0.03 -5.63
CA GLN A 290 16.37 0.58 -6.91
C GLN A 290 16.63 -0.47 -8.00
N ALA A 291 15.57 -0.81 -8.74
CA ALA A 291 15.64 -1.75 -9.85
C ALA A 291 15.43 -0.96 -11.14
N ASP A 292 16.53 -0.68 -11.84
CA ASP A 292 16.56 0.22 -13.00
C ASP A 292 15.94 1.58 -12.65
N ASP A 293 14.78 1.94 -13.23
CA ASP A 293 14.12 3.22 -12.99
C ASP A 293 13.13 3.18 -11.81
N GLY A 294 12.75 2.00 -11.33
CA GLY A 294 11.79 1.85 -10.22
C GLY A 294 12.41 1.53 -8.89
N ARG A 295 11.55 1.47 -7.87
CA ARG A 295 11.95 1.39 -6.46
C ARG A 295 11.11 0.36 -5.72
N VAL A 296 11.77 -0.37 -4.83
CA VAL A 296 11.16 -1.46 -4.08
C VAL A 296 11.47 -1.26 -2.61
N ALA A 297 10.44 -1.31 -1.77
CA ALA A 297 10.56 -1.39 -0.32
C ALA A 297 9.89 -2.68 0.17
N VAL A 298 10.60 -3.42 1.01
CA VAL A 298 10.13 -4.66 1.63
C VAL A 298 10.14 -4.42 3.14
N TRP A 299 8.97 -4.20 3.70
CA TRP A 299 8.80 -3.96 5.13
C TRP A 299 8.22 -5.18 5.82
N GLY A 300 8.77 -5.48 6.99
CA GLY A 300 8.54 -6.73 7.68
C GLY A 300 7.18 -6.90 8.34
N ASP A 301 6.34 -5.86 8.41
CA ASP A 301 5.13 -5.88 9.24
C ASP A 301 3.95 -5.12 8.65
N GLU A 302 2.79 -5.73 8.51
CA GLU A 302 1.62 -5.06 7.95
C GLU A 302 0.80 -4.26 8.96
N TRP A 303 1.07 -4.36 10.26
CA TRP A 303 0.31 -3.65 11.30
C TRP A 303 0.40 -2.13 11.17
N ILE A 304 1.40 -1.60 10.49
CA ILE A 304 1.51 -0.18 10.11
C ILE A 304 0.33 0.36 9.27
N THR A 305 -0.63 -0.49 8.89
CA THR A 305 -1.88 -0.12 8.22
C THR A 305 -3.08 -0.02 9.16
N TYR A 306 -2.95 -0.45 10.43
CA TYR A 306 -4.04 -0.48 11.41
C TYR A 306 -4.14 0.78 12.24
N ASP A 307 -5.36 1.13 12.61
CA ASP A 307 -5.68 2.27 13.48
C ASP A 307 -4.91 2.27 14.81
N SER A 308 -4.62 1.09 15.38
CA SER A 308 -3.87 0.98 16.65
C SER A 308 -2.47 1.58 16.57
N GLU A 309 -1.81 1.41 15.43
CA GLU A 309 -0.43 1.89 15.23
C GLU A 309 -0.37 3.39 14.92
N TRP A 310 -1.51 3.98 14.54
CA TRP A 310 -1.60 5.40 14.17
C TRP A 310 -2.15 6.28 15.29
N ALA A 311 -3.19 5.81 15.99
CA ALA A 311 -3.96 6.64 16.92
C ALA A 311 -3.49 6.56 18.37
N ASP A 312 -2.88 5.43 18.76
CA ASP A 312 -2.73 5.06 20.18
C ASP A 312 -1.28 4.82 20.63
N THR A 313 -0.27 5.16 19.82
CA THR A 313 1.13 4.93 20.22
C THR A 313 1.98 6.19 20.26
N GLU A 314 2.17 6.71 21.48
CA GLU A 314 3.15 7.76 21.79
C GLU A 314 4.54 7.32 21.30
N GLY A 315 5.17 8.16 20.49
CA GLY A 315 6.52 7.89 19.97
C GLY A 315 6.61 6.97 18.75
N GLN A 316 5.50 6.52 18.14
CA GLN A 316 5.54 5.91 16.80
C GLN A 316 5.40 6.96 15.70
N GLN A 317 6.13 6.79 14.58
CA GLN A 317 6.08 7.71 13.42
C GLN A 317 5.50 7.06 12.16
N VAL A 318 4.49 6.20 12.28
CA VAL A 318 3.90 5.46 11.14
C VAL A 318 3.43 6.37 10.01
N GLU A 319 2.75 7.48 10.32
CA GLU A 319 2.31 8.42 9.27
C GLU A 319 3.51 9.04 8.52
N LEU A 320 4.55 9.48 9.24
CA LEU A 320 5.75 10.04 8.61
C LEU A 320 6.49 8.99 7.78
N PHE A 321 6.52 7.75 8.25
CA PHE A 321 7.11 6.63 7.52
C PHE A 321 6.41 6.42 6.19
N TRP A 322 5.08 6.40 6.16
CA TRP A 322 4.31 6.29 4.92
C TRP A 322 4.51 7.49 3.99
N LEU A 323 4.60 8.72 4.51
CA LEU A 323 4.91 9.91 3.69
C LEU A 323 6.27 9.77 3.02
N ASN A 324 7.31 9.43 3.79
CA ASN A 324 8.65 9.23 3.27
C ASN A 324 8.70 8.10 2.23
N LEU A 325 7.99 7.00 2.49
CA LEU A 325 7.87 5.86 1.59
C LEU A 325 7.20 6.23 0.28
N LEU A 326 6.01 6.83 0.30
CA LEU A 326 5.28 7.16 -0.93
C LEU A 326 6.04 8.16 -1.78
N LYS A 327 6.65 9.18 -1.16
CA LYS A 327 7.54 10.12 -1.86
C LYS A 327 8.75 9.43 -2.46
N TRP A 328 9.37 8.52 -1.72
CA TRP A 328 10.51 7.77 -2.24
C TRP A 328 10.07 6.76 -3.31
N LEU A 329 8.88 6.19 -3.27
CA LEU A 329 8.42 5.23 -4.28
C LEU A 329 7.92 5.90 -5.56
N SER A 330 7.46 7.15 -5.50
CA SER A 330 7.05 7.88 -6.71
C SER A 330 8.25 8.17 -7.63
N PRO A 331 8.02 8.29 -8.96
CA PRO A 331 9.11 8.57 -9.89
C PRO A 331 9.85 9.87 -9.52
N PRO A 332 11.18 9.94 -9.65
CA PRO A 332 11.97 11.08 -9.19
C PRO A 332 11.66 12.42 -9.88
N THR A 333 11.02 12.38 -11.04
CA THR A 333 10.68 13.55 -11.87
C THR A 333 9.18 13.74 -12.02
N GLU A 334 8.37 13.04 -11.22
CA GLU A 334 6.91 13.09 -11.29
C GLU A 334 6.35 13.02 -9.89
N CYS A 335 5.36 13.86 -9.58
CA CYS A 335 4.67 13.81 -8.30
C CYS A 335 5.59 13.93 -7.07
N GLN A 336 6.60 14.81 -7.13
CA GLN A 336 7.55 15.04 -6.04
C GLN A 336 7.19 16.31 -5.26
N VAL A 337 6.50 16.16 -4.14
CA VAL A 337 6.06 17.29 -3.30
C VAL A 337 6.83 17.36 -1.98
N PRO A 338 6.98 18.54 -1.34
CA PRO A 338 7.62 18.65 -0.04
C PRO A 338 6.78 18.00 1.06
N ILE A 339 7.42 17.24 1.96
CA ILE A 339 6.74 16.74 3.16
C ILE A 339 6.68 17.88 4.18
N PRO A 340 5.49 18.28 4.67
CA PRO A 340 5.38 19.36 5.63
C PRO A 340 6.05 18.97 6.96
N PRO A 341 6.66 19.92 7.69
CA PRO A 341 7.18 19.65 9.03
C PRO A 341 6.07 19.08 9.93
N ARG A 342 6.22 17.84 10.37
CA ARG A 342 5.26 17.19 11.28
C ARG A 342 5.72 17.35 12.73
N VAL A 343 4.76 17.68 13.60
CA VAL A 343 4.94 17.52 15.05
C VAL A 343 4.66 16.06 15.35
N VAL A 344 5.70 15.29 15.66
CA VAL A 344 5.55 13.95 16.23
C VAL A 344 4.75 14.11 17.53
N LYS A 345 3.63 13.39 17.63
CA LYS A 345 2.80 13.40 18.84
C LYS A 345 3.44 12.61 19.95
#